data_AF-C7MM72-F1
#
_entry.id   AF-C7MM72-F1
#
_cell.length_a   1.000
_cell.length_b   1.000
_cell.length_c   1.000
_cell.angle_alpha   90.00
_cell.angle_beta   90.00
_cell.angle_gamma   90.00
#
_symmetry.space_group_name_H-M   'P 1'
#
loop_
_entity.id
_entity.type
_entity.pdbx_description
1 polymer ?
#
loop_
_entity_poly.entity_id
_entity_poly.type
_entity_poly.pdbx_seq_one_letter_code
_entity_poly.pdbx_strand_id
1 'polypeptide(L)'
;MYDTDEAVFPSGVRVYANIIKNGGGKVPWYRHSQHGVMGDGDTRVACYKQGWPTIYHWEKGADKPEEFDFDKLSRMLGLDDFEEYDGTRYAPDEYDHEFILYGWRFRFWGDLNGGTPKYGAVMQRDEEYWECTYDYCYGAGFE
;
A
#
# COMPACT_ATOMS: atom_id res chain seq x y z
N MET A 1 15.59 -6.93 13.88
CA MET A 1 14.81 -7.26 15.09
C MET A 1 13.94 -6.06 15.43
N TYR A 2 12.88 -5.77 14.67
CA TYR A 2 12.03 -4.57 14.92
C TYR A 2 10.58 -4.67 14.43
N ASP A 3 10.14 -5.74 13.77
CA ASP A 3 8.75 -5.82 13.28
C ASP A 3 7.80 -6.52 14.27
N THR A 4 8.28 -7.53 14.98
CA THR A 4 7.46 -8.30 15.94
C THR A 4 7.14 -7.53 17.22
N ASP A 5 8.01 -6.62 17.65
CA ASP A 5 7.83 -5.86 18.90
C ASP A 5 6.93 -4.63 18.73
N GLU A 6 6.73 -4.13 17.51
CA GLU A 6 5.86 -2.97 17.25
C GLU A 6 4.39 -3.39 17.02
N ALA A 7 4.15 -4.68 16.74
CA ALA A 7 2.84 -5.26 16.49
C ALA A 7 1.87 -5.24 17.70
N VAL A 8 2.37 -4.94 18.90
CA VAL A 8 1.55 -4.80 20.11
C VAL A 8 0.98 -3.39 20.30
N PHE A 9 1.46 -2.39 19.57
CA PHE A 9 0.99 -1.02 19.73
C PHE A 9 -0.22 -0.71 18.84
N PRO A 10 -1.16 0.14 19.26
CA PRO A 10 -2.21 0.65 18.37
C PRO A 10 -1.63 1.33 17.12
N SER A 11 -2.33 1.25 15.99
CA SER A 11 -1.88 1.75 14.69
C SER A 11 -1.40 3.21 14.73
N GLY A 12 -2.11 4.10 15.45
CA GLY A 12 -1.71 5.50 15.61
C GLY A 12 -0.35 5.70 16.28
N VAL A 13 0.02 4.83 17.23
CA VAL A 13 1.32 4.88 17.92
C VAL A 13 2.43 4.42 16.99
N ARG A 14 2.18 3.43 16.13
CA ARG A 14 3.16 2.98 15.11
C ARG A 14 3.40 4.04 14.05
N VAL A 15 2.33 4.72 13.60
CA VAL A 15 2.44 5.85 12.66
C VAL A 15 3.26 6.98 13.29
N TYR A 16 2.98 7.34 14.54
CA TYR A 16 3.73 8.37 15.28
C TYR A 16 5.21 7.98 15.49
N ALA A 17 5.49 6.73 15.86
CA ALA A 17 6.85 6.22 16.02
C ALA A 17 7.63 6.26 14.69
N ASN A 18 7.00 5.88 13.58
CA ASN A 18 7.59 5.99 12.24
C ASN A 18 7.85 7.44 11.81
N ILE A 19 7.00 8.40 12.19
CA ILE A 19 7.23 9.82 11.95
C ILE A 19 8.46 10.31 12.73
N ILE A 20 8.60 9.95 14.01
CA ILE A 20 9.77 10.33 14.82
C ILE A 20 11.05 9.68 14.29
N LYS A 21 10.99 8.39 13.93
CA LYS A 21 12.13 7.61 13.43
C LYS A 21 12.69 8.19 12.12
N ASN A 22 11.84 8.79 11.29
CA ASN A 22 12.22 9.43 10.04
C ASN A 22 12.48 10.95 10.14
N GLY A 23 12.37 11.54 11.33
CA GLY A 23 12.53 12.98 11.58
C GLY A 23 13.93 13.55 11.31
N GLY A 24 14.91 12.72 10.94
CA GLY A 24 16.28 13.13 10.61
C GLY A 24 16.58 13.33 9.12
N GLY A 25 15.64 13.07 8.20
CA GLY A 25 15.89 13.07 6.75
C GLY A 25 15.03 14.05 5.94
N LYS A 26 15.52 14.46 4.76
CA LYS A 26 14.77 15.23 3.75
C LYS A 26 13.82 14.31 2.97
N VAL A 27 12.85 13.70 3.64
CA VAL A 27 11.79 12.98 2.94
C VAL A 27 10.45 13.65 3.29
N PRO A 28 9.68 14.12 2.30
CA PRO A 28 8.41 14.79 2.58
C PRO A 28 7.46 13.87 3.35
N TRP A 29 6.84 14.40 4.40
CA TRP A 29 6.02 13.63 5.36
C TRP A 29 4.85 12.85 4.70
N TYR A 30 4.38 13.27 3.53
CA TYR A 30 3.33 12.60 2.75
C TYR A 30 3.81 11.28 2.10
N ARG A 31 5.13 11.07 1.96
CA ARG A 31 5.71 9.78 1.53
C ARG A 31 5.81 8.75 2.66
N HIS A 32 5.52 9.13 3.91
CA HIS A 32 5.64 8.26 5.09
C HIS A 32 4.31 7.98 5.80
N SER A 33 3.23 8.68 5.45
CA SER A 33 1.93 8.43 6.05
C SER A 33 1.22 7.34 5.26
N GLN A 34 1.49 6.08 5.60
CA GLN A 34 0.64 4.97 5.19
C GLN A 34 -0.68 5.08 5.96
N HIS A 35 -1.80 5.04 5.23
CA HIS A 35 -3.14 4.98 5.81
C HIS A 35 -3.37 3.61 6.47
N GLY A 36 -2.81 2.56 5.88
CA GLY A 36 -2.82 1.22 6.45
C GLY A 36 -1.71 0.34 5.87
N VAL A 37 -1.36 -0.70 6.61
CA VAL A 37 -0.48 -1.78 6.14
C VAL A 37 -1.22 -3.10 6.37
N MET A 38 -1.31 -3.91 5.32
CA MET A 38 -1.90 -5.24 5.34
C MET A 38 -0.84 -6.29 5.01
N GLY A 39 -1.11 -7.54 5.36
CA GLY A 39 -0.32 -8.69 4.94
C GLY A 39 0.32 -9.46 6.08
N ASP A 40 1.27 -10.33 5.73
CA ASP A 40 1.88 -11.31 6.62
C ASP A 40 3.39 -11.04 6.85
N GLY A 41 4.12 -12.08 7.27
CA GLY A 41 5.55 -12.00 7.54
C GLY A 41 6.41 -11.76 6.28
N ASP A 42 5.91 -12.14 5.11
CA ASP A 42 6.67 -12.16 3.86
C ASP A 42 6.13 -11.17 2.84
N THR A 43 4.82 -10.86 2.85
CA THR A 43 4.19 -9.93 1.89
C THR A 43 3.41 -8.86 2.62
N ARG A 44 3.65 -7.59 2.28
CA ARG A 44 2.96 -6.43 2.84
C ARG A 44 2.40 -5.53 1.75
N VAL A 45 1.22 -4.98 1.97
CA VAL A 45 0.61 -3.94 1.13
C VAL A 45 0.57 -2.64 1.91
N ALA A 46 1.27 -1.62 1.42
CA ALA A 46 1.25 -0.28 1.96
C ALA A 46 0.18 0.55 1.24
N CYS A 47 -0.90 0.86 1.94
CA CYS A 47 -1.95 1.75 1.44
C CYS A 47 -1.60 3.17 1.85
N TYR A 48 -1.43 4.06 0.87
CA TYR A 48 -1.08 5.46 1.11
C TYR A 48 -2.31 6.30 1.40
N LYS A 49 -2.15 7.61 1.60
CA LYS A 49 -3.29 8.53 1.66
C LYS A 49 -4.10 8.59 0.37
N GLN A 50 -3.49 8.30 -0.78
CA GLN A 50 -4.15 8.38 -2.07
C GLN A 50 -3.47 7.48 -3.10
N GLY A 51 -4.24 7.05 -4.09
CA GLY A 51 -3.75 6.35 -5.27
C GLY A 51 -3.37 4.89 -5.01
N TRP A 52 -2.69 4.31 -5.98
CA TRP A 52 -2.36 2.89 -6.02
C TRP A 52 -1.47 2.44 -4.83
N PRO A 53 -1.77 1.31 -4.15
CA PRO A 53 -0.94 0.76 -3.08
C PRO A 53 0.39 0.18 -3.59
N THR A 54 1.41 0.14 -2.72
CA THR A 54 2.67 -0.57 -3.02
C THR A 54 2.72 -1.91 -2.32
N ILE A 55 3.13 -2.96 -3.04
CA ILE A 55 3.38 -4.29 -2.45
C ILE A 55 4.88 -4.44 -2.17
N TYR A 56 5.23 -4.94 -0.99
CA TYR A 56 6.58 -5.31 -0.59
C TYR A 56 6.63 -6.81 -0.30
N HIS A 57 7.55 -7.54 -0.91
CA HIS A 57 7.73 -8.98 -0.67
C HIS A 57 9.16 -9.29 -0.21
N TRP A 58 9.32 -9.98 0.91
CA TRP A 58 10.59 -10.48 1.42
C TRP A 58 10.78 -11.94 1.01
N GLU A 59 11.64 -12.16 0.01
CA GLU A 59 12.12 -13.51 -0.24
C GLU A 59 12.87 -14.06 0.98
N LYS A 60 12.79 -15.38 1.18
CA LYS A 60 13.43 -16.04 2.32
C LYS A 60 14.94 -15.77 2.33
N GLY A 61 15.39 -15.07 3.37
CA GLY A 61 16.80 -14.74 3.57
C GLY A 61 17.25 -13.43 2.91
N ALA A 62 16.34 -12.67 2.30
CA ALA A 62 16.64 -11.35 1.77
C ALA A 62 16.73 -10.30 2.90
N ASP A 63 17.73 -9.43 2.82
CA ASP A 63 17.89 -8.29 3.75
C ASP A 63 16.89 -7.16 3.48
N LYS A 64 16.32 -7.11 2.28
CA LYS A 64 15.43 -6.05 1.79
C LYS A 64 14.28 -6.65 0.98
N PRO A 65 13.10 -6.02 0.98
CA PRO A 65 12.01 -6.46 0.15
C PRO A 65 12.25 -6.14 -1.32
N GLU A 66 11.60 -6.90 -2.18
CA GLU A 66 11.27 -6.47 -3.52
C GLU A 66 10.03 -5.57 -3.48
N GLU A 67 10.11 -4.41 -4.12
CA GLU A 67 9.03 -3.44 -4.23
C GLU A 67 8.27 -3.62 -5.56
N PHE A 68 6.94 -3.51 -5.48
CA PHE A 68 6.00 -3.58 -6.59
C PHE A 68 5.05 -2.39 -6.50
N ASP A 69 5.47 -1.31 -7.15
CA ASP A 69 4.64 -0.14 -7.41
C ASP A 69 3.77 -0.33 -8.67
N PHE A 70 2.99 0.69 -9.02
CA PHE A 70 2.16 0.63 -10.21
C PHE A 70 2.97 0.46 -11.50
N ASP A 71 4.11 1.13 -11.66
CA ASP A 71 4.90 1.00 -12.90
C ASP A 71 5.34 -0.44 -13.12
N LYS A 72 5.88 -1.07 -12.08
CA LYS A 72 6.30 -2.47 -12.15
C LYS A 72 5.13 -3.41 -12.37
N LEU A 73 4.04 -3.26 -11.61
CA LEU A 73 2.86 -4.11 -11.73
C LEU A 73 2.18 -3.95 -13.11
N SER A 74 2.01 -2.72 -13.59
CA SER A 74 1.39 -2.45 -14.89
C SER A 74 2.18 -3.10 -16.04
N ARG A 75 3.51 -3.09 -15.97
CA ARG A 75 4.37 -3.77 -16.95
C ARG A 75 4.28 -5.29 -16.84
N MET A 76 4.31 -5.82 -15.62
CA MET A 76 4.23 -7.26 -15.37
C MET A 76 2.89 -7.86 -15.79
N LEU A 77 1.80 -7.15 -15.51
CA LEU A 77 0.42 -7.59 -15.75
C LEU A 77 -0.10 -7.18 -17.14
N GLY A 78 0.61 -6.29 -17.84
CA GLY A 78 0.16 -5.78 -19.14
C GLY A 78 -1.07 -4.88 -19.02
N LEU A 79 -1.11 -4.02 -18.01
CA LEU A 79 -2.17 -3.03 -17.86
C LEU A 79 -1.97 -1.92 -18.91
N ASP A 80 -3.03 -1.62 -19.65
CA ASP A 80 -3.03 -0.66 -20.76
C ASP A 80 -3.61 0.71 -20.34
N ASP A 81 -4.25 0.77 -19.18
CA ASP A 81 -4.85 1.96 -18.57
C ASP A 81 -3.86 2.61 -17.59
N PHE A 82 -2.99 3.47 -18.15
CA PHE A 82 -2.00 4.22 -17.38
C PHE A 82 -1.76 5.61 -17.96
N GLU A 83 -1.26 6.51 -17.10
CA GLU A 83 -0.60 7.74 -17.54
C GLU A 83 0.91 7.52 -17.54
N GLU A 84 1.61 7.91 -18.60
CA GLU A 84 3.07 7.78 -18.68
C GLU A 84 3.74 9.15 -18.72
N TYR A 85 4.64 9.39 -17.77
CA TYR A 85 5.46 10.60 -17.70
C TYR A 85 6.92 10.19 -17.53
N ASP A 86 7.79 10.67 -18.42
CA ASP A 86 9.23 10.39 -18.40
C ASP A 86 9.55 8.89 -18.32
N GLY A 87 8.80 8.07 -19.08
CA GLY A 87 8.95 6.63 -19.13
C GLY A 87 8.48 5.87 -17.89
N THR A 88 7.91 6.55 -16.88
CA THR A 88 7.30 5.95 -15.69
C THR A 88 5.78 5.93 -15.82
N ARG A 89 5.14 4.78 -15.58
CA ARG A 89 3.70 4.63 -15.60
C ARG A 89 3.10 4.91 -14.22
N TYR A 90 1.96 5.59 -14.23
CA TYR A 90 1.18 5.95 -13.06
C TYR A 90 -0.25 5.46 -13.24
N ALA A 91 -0.85 5.00 -12.13
CA ALA A 91 -2.25 4.64 -12.13
C ALA A 91 -3.07 5.90 -12.41
N PRO A 92 -4.11 5.83 -13.26
CA PRO A 92 -5.15 6.86 -13.25
C PRO A 92 -5.77 6.95 -11.85
N ASP A 93 -6.49 8.04 -11.55
CA ASP A 93 -7.17 8.16 -10.27
C ASP A 93 -8.37 7.19 -10.13
N GLU A 94 -8.93 6.75 -11.26
CA GLU A 94 -9.97 5.71 -11.32
C GLU A 94 -9.42 4.42 -11.90
N TYR A 95 -9.50 3.34 -11.13
CA TYR A 95 -8.98 2.03 -11.51
C TYR A 95 -9.71 0.93 -10.73
N ASP A 96 -9.77 -0.28 -11.27
CA ASP A 96 -10.22 -1.47 -10.54
C ASP A 96 -9.56 -2.70 -11.15
N HIS A 97 -8.53 -3.21 -10.46
CA HIS A 97 -7.69 -4.29 -10.96
C HIS A 97 -7.61 -5.42 -9.97
N GLU A 98 -7.87 -6.63 -10.47
CA GLU A 98 -7.66 -7.87 -9.74
C GLU A 98 -6.50 -8.66 -10.34
N PHE A 99 -5.59 -9.13 -9.49
CA PHE A 99 -4.43 -9.90 -9.94
C PHE A 99 -3.94 -10.86 -8.85
N ILE A 100 -3.13 -11.83 -9.26
CA ILE A 100 -2.50 -12.80 -8.35
C ILE A 100 -1.00 -12.54 -8.32
N LEU A 101 -0.43 -12.42 -7.13
CA LEU A 101 1.01 -12.30 -6.92
C LEU A 101 1.40 -13.03 -5.63
N TYR A 102 2.45 -13.85 -5.66
CA TYR A 102 2.92 -14.64 -4.50
C TYR A 102 1.82 -15.47 -3.78
N GLY A 103 0.85 -15.99 -4.54
CA GLY A 103 -0.25 -16.79 -4.00
C GLY A 103 -1.38 -15.98 -3.35
N TRP A 104 -1.26 -14.66 -3.30
CA TRP A 104 -2.29 -13.74 -2.86
C TRP A 104 -3.12 -13.24 -4.04
N ARG A 105 -4.44 -13.19 -3.87
CA ARG A 105 -5.34 -12.45 -4.75
C ARG A 105 -5.46 -11.03 -4.24
N PHE A 106 -5.10 -10.06 -5.07
CA PHE A 106 -5.26 -8.65 -4.80
C PHE A 106 -6.42 -8.08 -5.59
N ARG A 107 -7.12 -7.10 -5.01
CA ARG A 107 -7.97 -6.16 -5.74
C ARG A 107 -7.66 -4.74 -5.29
N PHE A 108 -7.16 -3.92 -6.19
CA PHE A 108 -6.89 -2.50 -5.93
C PHE A 108 -7.85 -1.66 -6.75
N TRP A 109 -8.48 -0.68 -6.11
CA TRP A 109 -9.46 0.17 -6.76
C TRP A 109 -9.38 1.63 -6.31
N GLY A 110 -9.79 2.52 -7.20
CA GLY A 110 -9.94 3.95 -7.00
C GLY A 110 -11.20 4.44 -7.71
N ASP A 111 -12.01 5.26 -7.03
CA ASP A 111 -13.25 5.82 -7.55
C ASP A 111 -13.36 7.31 -7.14
N LEU A 112 -13.09 8.21 -8.09
CA LEU A 112 -13.18 9.66 -7.84
C LEU A 112 -14.62 10.17 -7.85
N ASN A 113 -15.50 9.52 -8.60
CA ASN A 113 -16.88 9.98 -8.81
C ASN A 113 -17.87 9.41 -7.78
N GLY A 114 -17.49 8.37 -7.04
CA GLY A 114 -18.31 7.71 -6.03
C GLY A 114 -18.26 8.33 -4.63
N GLY A 115 -18.64 7.52 -3.64
CA GLY A 115 -18.64 7.89 -2.23
C GLY A 115 -17.24 7.93 -1.59
N THR A 116 -17.19 8.11 -0.27
CA THR A 116 -16.01 7.80 0.53
C THR A 116 -16.15 6.39 1.09
N PRO A 117 -15.09 5.56 1.15
CA PRO A 117 -13.69 5.86 0.82
C PRO A 117 -13.42 5.87 -0.70
N LYS A 118 -12.41 6.63 -1.12
CA LYS A 118 -12.09 6.86 -2.55
C LYS A 118 -11.19 5.79 -3.16
N TYR A 119 -10.45 5.09 -2.31
CA TYR A 119 -9.53 4.05 -2.73
C TYR A 119 -9.66 2.86 -1.80
N GLY A 120 -9.31 1.68 -2.30
CA GLY A 120 -9.21 0.51 -1.47
C GLY A 120 -8.30 -0.55 -2.03
N ALA A 121 -7.85 -1.39 -1.12
CA ALA A 121 -7.01 -2.53 -1.40
C ALA A 121 -7.54 -3.73 -0.62
N VAL A 122 -7.68 -4.85 -1.33
CA VAL A 122 -7.99 -6.15 -0.76
C VAL A 122 -6.84 -7.10 -1.05
N MET A 123 -6.51 -7.93 -0.07
CA MET A 123 -5.52 -9.00 -0.15
C MET A 123 -6.10 -10.26 0.49
N GLN A 124 -6.26 -11.32 -0.31
CA GLN A 124 -6.90 -12.56 0.11
C GLN A 124 -6.07 -13.80 -0.28
N ARG A 125 -5.96 -14.76 0.63
CA ARG A 125 -5.38 -16.08 0.39
C ARG A 125 -6.11 -17.10 1.25
N ASP A 126 -6.74 -18.09 0.61
CA ASP A 126 -7.62 -19.05 1.27
C ASP A 126 -8.71 -18.37 2.11
N GLU A 127 -8.74 -18.62 3.42
CA GLU A 127 -9.67 -18.01 4.39
C GLU A 127 -9.16 -16.68 4.96
N GLU A 128 -7.91 -16.30 4.66
CA GLU A 128 -7.29 -15.07 5.15
C GLU A 128 -7.68 -13.88 4.26
N TYR A 129 -8.23 -12.83 4.87
CA TYR A 129 -8.74 -11.65 4.18
C TYR A 129 -8.29 -10.38 4.90
N TRP A 130 -7.70 -9.48 4.12
CA TRP A 130 -7.30 -8.15 4.56
C TRP A 130 -7.92 -7.11 3.64
N GLU A 131 -8.39 -6.02 4.23
CA GLU A 131 -8.93 -4.87 3.50
C GLU A 131 -8.41 -3.57 4.13
N CYS A 132 -8.06 -2.63 3.26
CA CYS A 132 -7.72 -1.28 3.66
C CYS A 132 -8.38 -0.33 2.67
N THR A 133 -9.26 0.52 3.20
CA THR A 133 -9.89 1.59 2.44
C THR A 133 -9.38 2.94 2.92
N TYR A 134 -9.12 3.86 2.01
CA TYR A 134 -8.45 5.12 2.33
C TYR A 134 -8.90 6.26 1.41
N ASP A 135 -8.68 7.49 1.86
CA ASP A 135 -9.07 8.70 1.14
C ASP A 135 -8.11 9.88 1.38
N TYR A 136 -8.34 10.96 0.63
CA TYR A 136 -7.56 12.20 0.67
C TYR A 136 -7.79 13.05 1.93
N CYS A 137 -8.78 12.70 2.77
CA CYS A 137 -9.13 13.51 3.93
C CYS A 137 -8.10 13.27 5.05
N TYR A 138 -7.48 14.35 5.54
CA TYR A 138 -6.67 14.25 6.76
C TYR A 138 -7.55 13.86 7.94
N GLY A 139 -7.45 12.61 8.33
CA GLY A 139 -8.02 12.12 9.58
C GLY A 139 -7.91 10.60 9.57
N ALA A 140 -6.96 10.05 10.32
CA ALA A 140 -7.20 8.74 10.89
C ALA A 140 -8.45 8.91 11.78
N GLY A 141 -9.62 8.61 11.22
CA GLY A 141 -10.87 8.55 11.96
C GLY A 141 -10.73 7.40 12.95
N PHE A 142 -10.28 7.71 14.15
CA PHE A 142 -10.61 6.91 15.32
C PHE A 142 -12.10 7.16 15.58
N GLU A 143 -12.92 6.14 15.45
CA GLU A 143 -14.10 6.03 16.33
C GLU A 143 -13.63 5.68 17.74
#